data_AF-A0A536GHM5-F1
#
_entry.id   AF-A0A536GHM5-F1
#
_cell.length_a   1.000
_cell.length_b   1.000
_cell.length_c   1.000
_cell.angle_alpha   90.00
_cell.angle_beta   90.00
_cell.angle_gamma   90.00
#
_symmetry.space_group_name_H-M   'P 1'
#
loop_
_entity.id
_entity.type
_entity.pdbx_description
1 polymer ?
#
loop_
_entity_poly.entity_id
_entity_poly.type
_entity_poly.pdbx_seq_one_letter_code
_entity_poly.pdbx_strand_id
1 'polypeptide(L)'
;MRHSNQIARGRRLPGGVAGFVAAIATSLVIACGGSNAASGSPTPLPTPVVTPDPHLHEPVTADQIFLALGAAKLGLVANNANSETGNPAIVKLINAEINNWPLRITQYSSSAVLKRTVHWKAGEAPVGDEAPYSIAGLNILIQFGPISARAPSPPDASRQAMAARIVAVLDPLLWPLTQHSVIDIPSRTPEPTPKPSVSTAPTKAPAKTPKPSKTP
;
A
#
# COMPACT_ATOMS: atom_id res chain seq x y z
N MET A 1 7.15 35.44 -43.93
CA MET A 1 7.89 36.68 -43.61
C MET A 1 8.04 36.71 -42.09
N ARG A 2 9.20 36.30 -41.58
CA ARG A 2 10.31 37.13 -41.09
C ARG A 2 10.06 37.75 -39.69
N HIS A 3 10.83 37.27 -38.70
CA HIS A 3 11.51 37.91 -37.54
C HIS A 3 10.74 38.96 -36.71
N SER A 4 10.90 39.17 -35.39
CA SER A 4 12.06 39.14 -34.46
C SER A 4 11.45 39.32 -33.03
N ASN A 5 11.83 38.60 -31.97
CA ASN A 5 13.03 38.67 -31.11
C ASN A 5 13.24 39.97 -30.28
N GLN A 6 13.47 39.72 -28.98
CA GLN A 6 13.96 40.58 -27.87
C GLN A 6 12.90 41.47 -27.19
N ILE A 7 12.78 41.50 -25.86
CA ILE A 7 13.60 42.18 -24.82
C ILE A 7 12.91 41.75 -23.48
N ALA A 8 13.49 41.38 -22.34
CA ALA A 8 14.61 41.93 -21.58
C ALA A 8 15.17 40.88 -20.59
N ARG A 9 16.49 40.92 -20.40
CA ARG A 9 17.18 40.36 -19.24
C ARG A 9 17.30 41.44 -18.17
N GLY A 10 17.13 41.04 -16.90
CA GLY A 10 17.50 41.82 -15.71
C GLY A 10 16.72 41.28 -14.51
N ARG A 11 17.26 41.06 -13.31
CA ARG A 11 18.53 41.39 -12.67
C ARG A 11 18.83 40.28 -11.66
N ARG A 12 20.09 39.87 -11.55
CA ARG A 12 20.59 39.10 -10.41
C ARG A 12 20.76 40.05 -9.22
N LEU A 13 20.28 39.66 -8.05
CA LEU A 13 20.66 40.25 -6.77
C LEU A 13 21.50 39.21 -6.01
N PRO A 14 22.76 39.50 -5.68
CA PRO A 14 23.47 38.81 -4.62
C PRO A 14 23.60 39.72 -3.40
N GLY A 15 23.51 39.13 -2.21
CA GLY A 15 24.06 39.73 -0.99
C GLY A 15 23.07 39.85 0.17
N GLY A 16 23.47 39.27 1.31
CA GLY A 16 23.10 39.80 2.62
C GLY A 16 22.82 38.73 3.68
N VAL A 17 23.86 38.21 4.33
CA VAL A 17 24.21 38.43 5.76
C VAL A 17 23.35 37.63 6.76
N ALA A 18 23.97 36.68 7.44
CA ALA A 18 23.71 36.40 8.85
C ALA A 18 24.95 35.71 9.46
N GLY A 19 25.80 36.51 10.09
CA GLY A 19 26.88 36.03 10.95
C GLY A 19 26.40 35.84 12.38
N PHE A 20 26.84 34.77 13.03
CA PHE A 20 26.79 34.41 14.45
C PHE A 20 27.69 33.14 14.53
N VAL A 21 28.65 32.93 15.43
CA VAL A 21 28.77 33.21 16.86
C VAL A 21 30.26 33.27 17.25
N ALA A 22 30.54 34.08 18.27
CA ALA A 22 31.81 34.35 18.90
C ALA A 22 32.48 33.14 19.59
N ALA A 23 33.81 33.25 19.70
CA ALA A 23 34.70 32.43 20.52
C ALA A 23 34.58 32.78 22.01
N ILE A 24 34.62 31.78 22.91
CA ILE A 24 35.12 31.94 24.30
C ILE A 24 35.85 30.65 24.72
N ALA A 25 37.05 30.84 25.22
CA ALA A 25 37.98 29.85 25.74
C ALA A 25 37.77 29.60 27.26
N THR A 26 38.55 28.65 27.77
CA THR A 26 38.88 28.36 29.18
C THR A 26 37.84 27.68 30.08
N SER A 27 38.15 26.47 30.53
CA SER A 27 38.76 26.25 31.86
C SER A 27 39.04 24.76 32.10
N LEU A 28 40.30 24.44 32.41
CA LEU A 28 40.68 23.20 33.07
C LEU A 28 40.17 23.26 34.52
N VAL A 29 39.47 22.21 34.97
CA VAL A 29 39.40 21.87 36.39
C VAL A 29 39.75 20.39 36.53
N ILE A 30 40.94 20.15 37.07
CA ILE A 30 41.32 18.88 37.65
C ILE A 30 40.62 18.81 39.01
N ALA A 31 39.62 17.96 39.14
CA ALA A 31 39.06 17.56 40.43
C ALA A 31 39.38 16.09 40.66
N CYS A 32 40.52 15.85 41.32
CA CYS A 32 40.82 14.60 41.99
C CYS A 32 40.14 14.67 43.36
N GLY A 33 39.09 13.88 43.58
CA GLY A 33 38.35 13.87 44.84
C GLY A 33 37.27 12.81 44.81
N GLY A 34 37.52 11.70 45.50
CA GLY A 34 36.63 10.56 45.57
C GLY A 34 35.24 10.94 46.06
N SER A 35 34.23 10.36 45.43
CA SER A 35 32.85 10.33 45.94
C SER A 35 32.19 9.08 45.35
N ASN A 36 31.66 8.26 46.25
CA ASN A 36 30.99 7.00 45.98
C ASN A 36 30.06 7.13 44.77
N ALA A 37 30.29 6.29 43.76
CA ALA A 37 29.38 6.16 42.63
C ALA A 37 28.01 5.73 43.18
N ALA A 38 27.07 6.67 43.23
CA ALA A 38 25.67 6.35 43.39
C ALA A 38 25.30 5.42 42.23
N SER A 39 24.85 4.21 42.57
CA SER A 39 24.29 3.27 41.61
C SER A 39 23.21 4.01 40.82
N GLY A 40 23.50 4.29 39.55
CA GLY A 40 22.57 4.99 38.67
C GLY A 40 21.27 4.19 38.61
N SER A 41 20.15 4.83 38.96
CA SER A 41 18.82 4.27 38.76
C SER A 41 18.72 3.76 37.31
N PRO A 42 18.25 2.52 37.08
CA PRO A 42 18.16 1.98 35.72
C PRO A 42 17.31 2.93 34.88
N THR A 43 17.90 3.45 33.79
CA THR A 43 17.14 4.21 32.80
C THR A 43 16.04 3.29 32.27
N PRO A 44 14.75 3.67 32.36
CA PRO A 44 13.68 2.87 31.81
C PRO A 44 13.95 2.66 30.31
N LEU A 45 14.02 1.39 29.91
CA LEU A 45 14.13 1.02 28.51
C LEU A 45 12.95 1.65 27.75
N PRO A 46 13.14 2.29 26.59
CA PRO A 46 12.05 2.90 25.85
C PRO A 46 10.96 1.86 25.60
N THR A 47 9.76 2.11 26.14
CA THR A 47 8.60 1.27 25.93
C THR A 47 8.33 1.21 24.42
N PRO A 48 8.26 0.03 23.79
CA PRO A 48 7.94 -0.06 22.37
C PRO A 48 6.58 0.60 22.13
N VAL A 49 6.57 1.60 21.24
CA VAL A 49 5.33 2.22 20.79
C VAL A 49 4.57 1.17 19.99
N VAL A 50 3.44 0.70 20.54
CA VAL A 50 2.49 -0.13 19.81
C VAL A 50 1.97 0.71 18.65
N THR A 51 2.51 0.48 17.46
CA THR A 51 2.03 1.13 16.24
C THR A 51 0.70 0.47 15.90
N PRO A 52 -0.43 1.21 15.87
CA PRO A 52 -1.71 0.65 15.48
C PRO A 52 -1.61 0.02 14.10
N ASP A 53 -2.21 -1.16 13.92
CA ASP A 53 -2.29 -1.82 12.61
C ASP A 53 -3.25 -1.02 11.71
N PRO A 54 -2.77 -0.43 10.60
CA PRO A 54 -3.61 0.35 9.70
C PRO A 54 -4.46 -0.52 8.76
N HIS A 55 -4.39 -1.86 8.88
CA HIS A 55 -5.10 -2.78 8.00
C HIS A 55 -6.62 -2.56 8.04
N LEU A 56 -7.23 -2.53 6.86
CA LEU A 56 -8.67 -2.41 6.71
C LEU A 56 -9.32 -3.80 6.70
N HIS A 57 -10.56 -3.88 7.18
CA HIS A 57 -11.36 -5.09 7.12
C HIS A 57 -12.46 -4.97 6.07
N GLU A 58 -12.80 -6.09 5.44
CA GLU A 58 -13.92 -6.12 4.50
C GLU A 58 -15.27 -5.86 5.20
N PRO A 59 -16.19 -5.12 4.58
CA PRO A 59 -16.06 -4.49 3.26
C PRO A 59 -15.34 -3.12 3.31
N VAL A 60 -14.35 -2.94 2.44
CA VAL A 60 -13.69 -1.65 2.22
C VAL A 60 -14.47 -0.84 1.19
N THR A 61 -14.58 0.47 1.40
CA THR A 61 -15.27 1.36 0.45
C THR A 61 -14.30 2.00 -0.54
N ALA A 62 -14.75 2.26 -1.78
CA ALA A 62 -13.95 3.00 -2.75
C ALA A 62 -13.57 4.40 -2.23
N ASP A 63 -14.42 5.02 -1.41
CA ASP A 63 -14.17 6.34 -0.81
C ASP A 63 -13.03 6.31 0.20
N GLN A 64 -12.94 5.27 1.05
CA GLN A 64 -11.83 5.11 1.99
C GLN A 64 -10.49 5.07 1.26
N ILE A 65 -10.44 4.34 0.15
CA ILE A 65 -9.24 4.24 -0.69
C ILE A 65 -8.94 5.55 -1.42
N PHE A 66 -9.96 6.21 -1.96
CA PHE A 66 -9.81 7.52 -2.58
C PHE A 66 -9.25 8.55 -1.59
N LEU A 67 -9.78 8.59 -0.37
CA LEU A 67 -9.30 9.47 0.70
C LEU A 67 -7.87 9.12 1.15
N ALA A 68 -7.52 7.84 1.26
CA ALA A 68 -6.16 7.41 1.60
C ALA A 68 -5.14 7.86 0.55
N LEU A 69 -5.46 7.68 -0.74
CA LEU A 69 -4.61 8.15 -1.85
C LEU A 69 -4.51 9.68 -1.90
N GLY A 70 -5.61 10.38 -1.58
CA GLY A 70 -5.63 11.85 -1.43
C GLY A 70 -4.76 12.35 -0.27
N ALA A 71 -4.85 11.70 0.90
CA ALA A 71 -4.05 12.02 2.07
C ALA A 71 -2.54 11.83 1.83
N ALA A 72 -2.17 10.89 0.96
CA ALA A 72 -0.79 10.68 0.51
C ALA A 72 -0.28 11.74 -0.49
N LYS A 73 -1.11 12.74 -0.85
CA LYS A 73 -0.76 13.86 -1.74
C LYS A 73 -0.21 13.40 -3.09
N LEU A 74 -0.83 12.38 -3.68
CA LEU A 74 -0.41 11.84 -4.99
C LEU A 74 -0.82 12.70 -6.18
N GLY A 75 -1.55 13.80 -5.98
CA GLY A 75 -2.08 14.63 -7.06
C GLY A 75 -3.33 14.02 -7.70
N LEU A 76 -4.20 13.47 -6.86
CA LEU A 76 -5.44 12.81 -7.24
C LEU A 76 -6.51 13.84 -7.60
N VAL A 77 -7.10 13.71 -8.79
CA VAL A 77 -8.23 14.52 -9.27
C VAL A 77 -9.39 13.58 -9.57
N ALA A 78 -10.54 13.79 -8.93
CA ALA A 78 -11.75 13.00 -9.21
C ALA A 78 -12.44 13.50 -10.48
N ASN A 79 -12.81 12.59 -11.37
CA ASN A 79 -13.56 12.89 -12.58
C ASN A 79 -15.05 12.59 -12.39
N ASN A 80 -15.38 11.38 -11.93
CA ASN A 80 -16.75 11.00 -11.58
C ASN A 80 -16.76 9.81 -10.61
N ALA A 81 -17.91 9.61 -9.95
CA ALA A 81 -18.21 8.42 -9.18
C ALA A 81 -19.57 7.87 -9.61
N ASN A 82 -19.63 6.57 -9.94
CA ASN A 82 -20.85 5.91 -10.39
C ASN A 82 -21.14 4.68 -9.52
N SER A 83 -22.37 4.60 -9.01
CA SER A 83 -22.90 3.46 -8.25
C SER A 83 -23.63 2.45 -9.15
N GLU A 84 -23.95 2.82 -10.39
CA GLU A 84 -24.71 2.03 -11.36
C GLU A 84 -23.85 1.78 -12.61
N THR A 85 -22.92 0.83 -12.49
CA THR A 85 -21.95 0.51 -13.55
C THR A 85 -22.49 -0.48 -14.60
N GLY A 86 -23.78 -0.84 -14.54
CA GLY A 86 -24.39 -1.89 -15.36
C GLY A 86 -23.93 -3.32 -15.01
N ASN A 87 -22.92 -3.46 -14.13
CA ASN A 87 -22.48 -4.73 -13.58
C ASN A 87 -22.95 -4.86 -12.12
N PRO A 88 -23.84 -5.81 -11.79
CA PRO A 88 -24.37 -5.98 -10.43
C PRO A 88 -23.31 -6.41 -9.40
N ALA A 89 -22.12 -6.84 -9.85
CA ALA A 89 -21.00 -7.18 -8.98
C ALA A 89 -20.29 -5.93 -8.40
N ILE A 90 -20.41 -4.78 -9.08
CA ILE A 90 -19.74 -3.54 -8.71
C ILE A 90 -20.69 -2.69 -7.85
N VAL A 91 -20.24 -2.38 -6.64
CA VAL A 91 -20.97 -1.51 -5.71
C VAL A 91 -20.73 -0.04 -6.02
N LYS A 92 -19.48 0.30 -6.35
CA LYS A 92 -19.08 1.68 -6.65
C LYS A 92 -17.85 1.70 -7.54
N LEU A 93 -17.84 2.66 -8.46
CA LEU A 93 -16.70 2.97 -9.32
C LEU A 93 -16.34 4.44 -9.17
N ILE A 94 -15.08 4.74 -8.88
CA ILE A 94 -14.54 6.10 -8.92
C ILE A 94 -13.55 6.18 -10.06
N ASN A 95 -13.83 7.05 -11.03
CA ASN A 95 -12.88 7.43 -12.07
C ASN A 95 -12.18 8.71 -11.63
N ALA A 96 -10.86 8.65 -11.61
CA ALA A 96 -9.97 9.72 -11.20
C ALA A 96 -8.76 9.76 -12.14
N GLU A 97 -7.85 10.70 -11.87
CA GLU A 97 -6.56 10.76 -12.54
C GLU A 97 -5.46 11.18 -11.56
N ILE A 98 -4.24 10.74 -11.84
CA ILE A 98 -3.03 11.19 -11.16
C ILE A 98 -2.06 11.69 -12.22
N ASN A 99 -1.75 12.99 -12.20
CA ASN A 99 -0.89 13.64 -13.20
C ASN A 99 -1.35 13.34 -14.64
N ASN A 100 -2.63 13.55 -14.96
CA ASN A 100 -3.25 13.28 -16.27
C ASN A 100 -3.13 11.81 -16.74
N TRP A 101 -3.08 10.87 -15.80
CA TRP A 101 -3.09 9.43 -16.11
C TRP A 101 -4.27 8.78 -15.42
N PRO A 102 -5.09 8.00 -16.14
CA PRO A 102 -6.31 7.46 -15.59
C PRO A 102 -6.07 6.59 -14.35
N LEU A 103 -6.94 6.74 -13.38
CA LEU A 103 -7.04 5.89 -12.20
C LEU A 103 -8.49 5.47 -12.04
N ARG A 104 -8.73 4.18 -11.87
CA ARG A 104 -10.07 3.63 -11.60
C ARG A 104 -10.04 2.85 -10.30
N ILE A 105 -10.90 3.22 -9.36
CA ILE A 105 -11.06 2.54 -8.08
C ILE A 105 -12.44 1.86 -8.11
N THR A 106 -12.44 0.53 -8.13
CA THR A 106 -13.65 -0.27 -8.19
C THR A 106 -13.86 -0.99 -6.88
N GLN A 107 -15.01 -0.79 -6.26
CA GLN A 107 -15.46 -1.53 -5.10
C GLN A 107 -16.43 -2.62 -5.54
N TYR A 108 -16.12 -3.85 -5.15
CA TYR A 108 -17.00 -5.00 -5.25
C TYR A 108 -17.70 -5.24 -3.92
N SER A 109 -18.75 -6.06 -3.93
CA SER A 109 -19.47 -6.43 -2.70
C SER A 109 -18.65 -7.30 -1.74
N SER A 110 -17.64 -8.03 -2.25
CA SER A 110 -16.70 -8.84 -1.47
C SER A 110 -15.45 -9.18 -2.26
N SER A 111 -14.37 -9.62 -1.60
CA SER A 111 -13.20 -10.19 -2.29
C SER A 111 -13.53 -11.44 -3.10
N ALA A 112 -14.49 -12.24 -2.65
CA ALA A 112 -14.94 -13.43 -3.39
C ALA A 112 -15.56 -13.05 -4.74
N VAL A 113 -16.36 -11.99 -4.78
CA VAL A 113 -16.93 -11.46 -6.03
C VAL A 113 -15.84 -10.87 -6.91
N LEU A 114 -14.94 -10.05 -6.35
CA LEU A 114 -13.77 -9.53 -7.06
C LEU A 114 -12.98 -10.65 -7.75
N LYS A 115 -12.60 -11.70 -7.01
CA LYS A 115 -11.82 -12.84 -7.53
C LYS A 115 -12.55 -13.65 -8.59
N ARG A 116 -13.89 -13.64 -8.59
CA ARG A 116 -14.70 -14.31 -9.64
C ARG A 116 -14.83 -13.44 -10.89
N THR A 117 -14.85 -12.13 -10.74
CA THR A 117 -14.96 -11.16 -11.85
C THR A 117 -13.61 -10.90 -12.51
N VAL A 118 -12.54 -10.90 -11.73
CA VAL A 118 -11.18 -10.73 -12.20
C VAL A 118 -10.64 -12.09 -12.64
N HIS A 119 -10.37 -12.23 -13.94
CA HIS A 119 -9.94 -13.50 -14.54
C HIS A 119 -8.42 -13.62 -14.75
N TRP A 120 -7.63 -12.64 -14.30
CA TRP A 120 -6.18 -12.67 -14.41
C TRP A 120 -5.51 -13.31 -13.20
N LYS A 121 -4.31 -13.89 -13.38
CA LYS A 121 -3.50 -14.39 -12.26
C LYS A 121 -2.47 -13.35 -11.81
N ALA A 122 -2.12 -13.41 -10.53
CA ALA A 122 -1.08 -12.55 -9.98
C ALA A 122 0.26 -12.74 -10.71
N GLY A 123 0.89 -11.65 -11.12
CA GLY A 123 2.17 -11.63 -11.85
C GLY A 123 2.06 -11.91 -13.36
N GLU A 124 0.87 -12.18 -13.90
CA GLU A 124 0.69 -12.23 -15.36
C GLU A 124 0.74 -10.80 -15.94
N ALA A 125 1.17 -10.69 -17.19
CA ALA A 125 1.17 -9.41 -17.91
C ALA A 125 -0.24 -9.09 -18.44
N PRO A 126 -0.66 -7.81 -18.42
CA PRO A 126 -1.97 -7.40 -18.91
C PRO A 126 -2.11 -7.53 -20.43
N VAL A 127 -3.32 -7.85 -20.85
CA VAL A 127 -3.72 -8.01 -22.25
C VAL A 127 -4.55 -6.82 -22.72
N GLY A 128 -5.10 -6.91 -23.94
CA GLY A 128 -6.05 -5.90 -24.43
C GLY A 128 -7.24 -5.74 -23.49
N ASP A 129 -7.78 -4.53 -23.44
CA ASP A 129 -8.88 -4.09 -22.57
C ASP A 129 -8.56 -4.08 -21.07
N GLU A 130 -7.27 -4.11 -20.72
CA GLU A 130 -6.77 -3.99 -19.35
C GLU A 130 -5.85 -2.78 -19.19
N ALA A 131 -5.69 -2.33 -17.94
CA ALA A 131 -4.79 -1.24 -17.61
C ALA A 131 -3.35 -1.75 -17.45
N PRO A 132 -2.31 -0.92 -17.69
CA PRO A 132 -0.91 -1.29 -17.47
C PRO A 132 -0.60 -1.77 -16.05
N TYR A 133 -1.36 -1.30 -15.06
CA TYR A 133 -1.29 -1.76 -13.67
C TYR A 133 -2.69 -2.02 -13.15
N SER A 134 -2.95 -3.24 -12.72
CA SER A 134 -4.14 -3.65 -11.98
C SER A 134 -3.71 -4.22 -10.64
N ILE A 135 -4.19 -3.63 -9.55
CA ILE A 135 -3.84 -4.00 -8.17
C ILE A 135 -5.13 -4.33 -7.45
N ALA A 136 -5.24 -5.54 -6.90
CA ALA A 136 -6.41 -6.01 -6.19
C ALA A 136 -6.05 -6.40 -4.75
N GLY A 137 -6.88 -5.97 -3.80
CA GLY A 137 -6.77 -6.29 -2.38
C GLY A 137 -8.13 -6.17 -1.72
N LEU A 138 -8.46 -7.12 -0.84
CA LEU A 138 -9.80 -7.24 -0.26
C LEU A 138 -10.88 -7.21 -1.37
N ASN A 139 -11.90 -6.37 -1.24
CA ASN A 139 -12.96 -6.16 -2.24
C ASN A 139 -12.69 -4.98 -3.21
N ILE A 140 -11.46 -4.47 -3.28
CA ILE A 140 -11.09 -3.32 -4.10
C ILE A 140 -10.20 -3.74 -5.28
N LEU A 141 -10.49 -3.20 -6.47
CA LEU A 141 -9.62 -3.22 -7.64
C LEU A 141 -9.21 -1.80 -8.00
N ILE A 142 -7.90 -1.55 -8.07
CA ILE A 142 -7.32 -0.32 -8.58
C ILE A 142 -6.72 -0.58 -9.94
N GLN A 143 -7.08 0.23 -10.92
CA GLN A 143 -6.48 0.18 -12.25
C GLN A 143 -5.84 1.54 -12.55
N PHE A 144 -4.55 1.53 -12.84
CA PHE A 144 -3.76 2.73 -13.10
C PHE A 144 -3.24 2.71 -14.53
N GLY A 145 -3.84 3.57 -15.36
CA GLY A 145 -3.48 3.82 -16.75
C GLY A 145 -4.59 3.61 -17.76
N PRO A 146 -4.30 3.99 -19.01
CA PRO A 146 -5.28 3.91 -20.08
C PRO A 146 -5.63 2.45 -20.37
N ILE A 147 -6.93 2.20 -20.52
CA ILE A 147 -7.45 0.92 -20.98
C ILE A 147 -7.69 1.05 -22.49
N SER A 148 -7.17 0.10 -23.26
CA SER A 148 -7.33 0.09 -24.72
C SER A 148 -7.39 -1.34 -25.25
N ALA A 149 -7.96 -1.55 -26.42
CA ALA A 149 -8.04 -2.86 -27.06
C ALA A 149 -6.66 -3.51 -27.35
N ARG A 150 -5.57 -2.74 -27.33
CA ARG A 150 -4.21 -3.25 -27.50
C ARG A 150 -3.59 -3.57 -26.15
N ALA A 151 -2.77 -4.62 -26.11
CA ALA A 151 -1.93 -4.92 -24.95
C ALA A 151 -1.14 -3.68 -24.50
N PRO A 152 -1.11 -3.37 -23.18
CA PRO A 152 -0.45 -2.17 -22.68
C PRO A 152 1.07 -2.21 -22.92
N SER A 153 1.60 -1.10 -23.43
CA SER A 153 3.06 -0.90 -23.48
C SER A 153 3.59 -0.53 -22.10
N PRO A 154 4.87 -0.86 -21.79
CA PRO A 154 5.53 -0.42 -20.56
C PRO A 154 5.43 1.11 -20.38
N PRO A 155 4.86 1.60 -19.27
CA PRO A 155 4.79 3.04 -19.00
C PRO A 155 6.18 3.63 -18.75
N ASP A 156 6.31 4.96 -18.87
CA ASP A 156 7.56 5.65 -18.57
C ASP A 156 7.97 5.55 -17.08
N ALA A 157 9.20 5.93 -16.76
CA ALA A 157 9.74 5.84 -15.40
C ALA A 157 8.95 6.66 -14.37
N SER A 158 8.35 7.78 -14.78
CA SER A 158 7.53 8.62 -13.89
C SER A 158 6.22 7.91 -13.51
N ARG A 159 5.58 7.23 -14.48
CA ARG A 159 4.39 6.41 -14.24
C ARG A 159 4.71 5.17 -13.41
N GLN A 160 5.84 4.52 -13.66
CA GLN A 160 6.31 3.41 -12.83
C GLN A 160 6.51 3.84 -11.37
N ALA A 161 7.21 4.95 -11.16
CA ALA A 161 7.43 5.51 -9.83
C ALA A 161 6.10 5.88 -9.14
N MET A 162 5.13 6.43 -9.89
CA MET A 162 3.81 6.73 -9.35
C MET A 162 3.05 5.45 -8.96
N ALA A 163 3.10 4.41 -9.79
CA ALA A 163 2.47 3.14 -9.47
C ALA A 163 3.06 2.51 -8.19
N ALA A 164 4.39 2.61 -8.01
CA ALA A 164 5.04 2.24 -6.75
C ALA A 164 4.56 3.04 -5.54
N ARG A 165 4.33 4.35 -5.70
CA ARG A 165 3.76 5.18 -4.61
C ARG A 165 2.32 4.81 -4.30
N ILE A 166 1.52 4.46 -5.31
CA ILE A 166 0.15 3.94 -5.10
C ILE A 166 0.23 2.65 -4.28
N VAL A 167 1.03 1.67 -4.70
CA VAL A 167 1.21 0.41 -3.96
C VAL A 167 1.68 0.66 -2.53
N ALA A 168 2.65 1.56 -2.31
CA ALA A 168 3.14 1.88 -0.97
C ALA A 168 2.06 2.44 -0.03
N VAL A 169 1.04 3.12 -0.56
CA VAL A 169 -0.11 3.61 0.22
C VAL A 169 -1.12 2.50 0.49
N LEU A 170 -1.37 1.64 -0.50
CA LEU A 170 -2.39 0.59 -0.42
C LEU A 170 -1.93 -0.62 0.39
N ASP A 171 -0.66 -0.96 0.31
CA ASP A 171 -0.06 -2.14 0.94
C ASP A 171 -0.37 -2.23 2.44
N PRO A 172 -0.15 -1.21 3.29
CA PRO A 172 -0.53 -1.29 4.69
C PRO A 172 -2.06 -1.38 4.93
N LEU A 173 -2.89 -0.98 3.98
CA LEU A 173 -4.35 -0.92 4.14
C LEU A 173 -5.06 -2.19 3.66
N LEU A 174 -4.58 -2.77 2.56
CA LEU A 174 -5.30 -3.78 1.77
C LEU A 174 -4.58 -5.12 1.68
N TRP A 175 -3.47 -5.30 2.41
CA TRP A 175 -2.67 -6.52 2.36
C TRP A 175 -3.51 -7.79 2.62
N PRO A 176 -3.28 -8.91 1.92
CA PRO A 176 -2.34 -9.09 0.81
C PRO A 176 -2.83 -8.47 -0.51
N LEU A 177 -1.88 -7.89 -1.25
CA LEU A 177 -2.10 -7.35 -2.60
C LEU A 177 -1.80 -8.41 -3.67
N THR A 178 -2.64 -8.44 -4.69
CA THR A 178 -2.42 -9.17 -5.94
C THR A 178 -2.24 -8.18 -7.07
N GLN A 179 -1.26 -8.41 -7.93
CA GLN A 179 -0.89 -7.47 -9.00
C GLN A 179 -0.94 -8.15 -10.36
N HIS A 180 -1.37 -7.39 -11.35
CA HIS A 180 -1.39 -7.75 -12.76
C HIS A 180 -0.94 -6.53 -13.55
N SER A 181 0.34 -6.50 -13.88
CA SER A 181 1.02 -5.31 -14.35
C SER A 181 2.06 -5.63 -15.41
N VAL A 182 2.35 -4.63 -16.26
CA VAL A 182 3.40 -4.75 -17.28
C VAL A 182 4.79 -4.85 -16.64
N ILE A 183 4.97 -4.22 -15.48
CA ILE A 183 6.19 -4.22 -14.68
C ILE A 183 5.81 -4.53 -13.24
N ASP A 184 6.55 -5.42 -12.59
CA ASP A 184 6.34 -5.77 -11.19
C ASP A 184 6.64 -4.57 -10.29
N ILE A 185 5.73 -4.31 -9.36
CA ILE A 185 5.91 -3.28 -8.34
C ILE A 185 6.14 -3.98 -7.01
N PRO A 186 7.23 -3.68 -6.29
CA PRO A 186 7.44 -4.23 -4.95
C PRO A 186 6.26 -3.90 -4.01
N SER A 187 5.65 -4.94 -3.44
CA SER A 187 4.70 -4.86 -2.31
C SER A 187 5.22 -5.73 -1.16
N ARG A 188 4.60 -5.69 0.03
CA ARG A 188 4.89 -6.72 1.04
C ARG A 188 4.62 -8.09 0.43
N THR A 189 5.55 -9.01 0.63
CA THR A 189 5.45 -10.40 0.17
C THR A 189 4.10 -10.98 0.62
N PRO A 190 3.38 -11.72 -0.24
CA PRO A 190 2.07 -12.27 0.12
C PRO A 190 2.15 -13.16 1.35
N GLU A 191 1.03 -13.26 2.08
CA GLU A 191 0.85 -14.30 3.10
C GLU A 191 1.10 -15.67 2.45
N PRO A 192 1.93 -16.55 3.06
CA PRO A 192 2.14 -17.88 2.53
C PRO A 192 0.79 -18.60 2.42
N THR A 193 0.57 -19.31 1.30
CA THR A 193 -0.58 -20.20 1.13
C THR A 193 -0.71 -21.08 2.38
N PRO A 194 -1.88 -21.13 3.04
CA PRO A 194 -2.06 -22.04 4.16
C PRO A 194 -1.75 -23.45 3.66
N LYS A 195 -0.67 -24.03 4.19
CA LYS A 195 -0.29 -25.42 3.96
C LYS A 195 -1.53 -26.25 4.28
N PRO A 196 -1.92 -27.26 3.47
CA PRO A 196 -3.05 -28.11 3.79
C PRO A 196 -2.89 -28.60 5.23
N SER A 197 -3.81 -28.16 6.08
CA SER A 197 -3.85 -28.56 7.48
C SER A 197 -4.01 -30.07 7.47
N VAL A 198 -2.94 -30.77 7.84
CA VAL A 198 -2.98 -32.22 7.98
C VAL A 198 -3.99 -32.47 9.08
N SER A 199 -5.19 -32.87 8.70
CA SER A 199 -6.23 -33.27 9.63
C SER A 199 -5.65 -34.41 10.44
N THR A 200 -5.27 -34.14 11.69
CA THR A 200 -5.00 -35.19 12.65
C THR A 200 -6.33 -35.88 12.88
N ALA A 201 -6.55 -36.97 12.15
CA ALA A 201 -7.66 -37.87 12.38
C ALA A 201 -7.68 -38.24 13.88
N PRO A 202 -8.82 -38.10 14.57
CA PRO A 202 -8.93 -38.54 15.95
C PRO A 202 -8.66 -40.05 16.02
N THR A 203 -7.63 -40.40 16.79
CA THR A 203 -7.32 -41.77 17.22
C THR A 203 -8.59 -42.47 17.71
N LYS A 204 -8.88 -43.63 17.12
CA LYS A 204 -9.97 -44.53 17.54
C LYS A 204 -10.04 -44.66 19.06
N ALA A 205 -11.20 -44.33 19.63
CA ALA A 205 -11.54 -44.65 21.02
C ALA A 205 -11.66 -46.17 21.24
N PRO A 206 -11.49 -46.67 22.48
CA PRO A 206 -11.31 -48.09 22.78
C PRO A 206 -12.56 -48.93 22.51
N ALA A 207 -12.35 -50.18 22.10
CA ALA A 207 -13.38 -51.18 21.85
C ALA A 207 -14.23 -51.43 23.11
N LYS A 208 -15.56 -51.45 22.93
CA LYS A 208 -16.54 -51.86 23.93
C LYS A 208 -16.30 -53.32 24.33
N THR A 209 -16.25 -53.56 25.64
CA THR A 209 -16.23 -54.89 26.29
C THR A 209 -17.49 -55.69 25.93
N PRO A 210 -17.38 -57.01 25.65
CA PRO A 210 -18.55 -57.85 25.41
C PRO A 210 -19.29 -58.17 26.73
N LYS A 211 -20.62 -58.02 26.69
CA LYS A 211 -21.54 -58.37 27.78
C LYS A 211 -21.76 -59.89 27.80
N PRO A 212 -21.74 -60.58 28.96
CA PRO A 212 -21.97 -62.02 29.02
C PRO A 212 -23.44 -62.34 28.75
N SER A 213 -23.68 -63.26 27.82
CA SER A 213 -24.98 -63.89 27.60
C SER A 213 -25.27 -64.83 28.77
N LYS A 214 -26.41 -64.64 29.44
CA LYS A 214 -27.07 -65.68 30.24
C LYS A 214 -28.35 -66.04 29.52
N THR A 215 -28.57 -67.34 29.30
CA THR A 215 -29.90 -67.87 28.99
C THR A 215 -30.03 -69.23 29.69
N PRO A 216 -31.18 -69.51 30.34
CA PRO A 216 -31.49 -70.77 31.04
C PRO A 216 -31.61 -71.97 30.11
#